data_AF-F2G7W1-F1
#
_entry.id   AF-F2G7W1-F1
#
_cell.length_a   1.000
_cell.length_b   1.000
_cell.length_c   1.000
_cell.angle_alpha   90.00
_cell.angle_beta   90.00
_cell.angle_gamma   90.00
#
_symmetry.space_group_name_H-M   'P 1'
#
loop_
_entity.id
_entity.type
_entity.pdbx_description
1 polymer ?
#
loop_
_entity_poly.entity_id
_entity_poly.type
_entity_poly.pdbx_seq_one_letter_code
_entity_poly.pdbx_strand_id
1 'polypeptide(L)'
;MPRKSTSVVELKSTKSFMKQKMVTTERDCKARLVPAGNPTVIPEGEFVNITQELGGNYTVTWRGNMYRIDGTDAGAIGRKAMTLTFDAPEDGNISEQQVWDALETIFDPEIPINLVSLGLIYKVEIDQGSGDVNIDMTLTAPGCGMGPVLVGDVEYRVAMVPHVKNVNVELVFDPAWSRDMMSEEAQLEAGLFF
;
A
#
# COMPACT_ATOMS: atom_id res chain seq x y z
N MET A 1 56.14 13.36 35.81
CA MET A 1 55.00 13.85 35.01
C MET A 1 54.90 13.06 33.72
N PRO A 2 53.86 12.23 33.52
CA PRO A 2 53.52 11.70 32.21
C PRO A 2 52.26 12.41 31.66
N ARG A 3 52.31 12.77 30.37
CA ARG A 3 51.26 13.49 29.64
C ARG A 3 50.03 12.58 29.45
N LYS A 4 48.85 13.10 29.80
CA LYS A 4 47.55 12.48 29.47
C LYS A 4 47.35 12.55 27.96
N SER A 5 47.27 11.39 27.31
CA SER A 5 46.77 11.24 25.94
C SER A 5 45.25 11.14 25.99
N THR A 6 44.57 12.26 25.79
CA THR A 6 43.14 12.29 25.46
C THR A 6 43.03 12.14 23.96
N SER A 7 42.29 11.14 23.45
CA SER A 7 41.70 11.20 22.10
C SER A 7 40.53 10.22 21.94
N VAL A 8 39.34 10.82 21.97
CA VAL A 8 38.16 10.57 21.12
C VAL A 8 37.54 9.18 21.15
N VAL A 9 36.46 9.07 21.95
CA VAL A 9 35.42 8.05 21.77
C VAL A 9 34.69 8.36 20.47
N GLU A 10 34.88 7.50 19.48
CA GLU A 10 34.21 7.58 18.18
C GLU A 10 32.73 7.19 18.37
N LEU A 11 31.87 8.21 18.51
CA LEU A 11 30.41 8.06 18.46
C LEU A 11 30.02 7.58 17.06
N LYS A 12 29.83 6.26 16.90
CA LYS A 12 29.19 5.68 15.71
C LYS A 12 27.73 6.12 15.67
N SER A 13 27.47 7.27 15.06
CA SER A 13 26.15 7.65 14.58
C SER A 13 25.83 6.82 13.34
N THR A 14 25.31 5.61 13.53
CA THR A 14 24.63 4.86 12.45
C THR A 14 23.29 5.52 12.18
N LYS A 15 23.30 6.66 11.47
CA LYS A 15 22.16 7.04 10.66
C LYS A 15 22.06 5.98 9.56
N SER A 16 21.01 5.16 9.62
CA SER A 16 20.64 4.26 8.53
C SER A 16 20.30 5.14 7.32
N PHE A 17 21.28 5.36 6.45
CA PHE A 17 21.02 5.92 5.13
C PHE A 17 20.23 4.86 4.37
N MET A 18 18.95 5.13 4.06
CA MET A 18 18.20 4.41 3.05
C MET A 18 19.06 4.38 1.78
N LYS A 19 19.64 3.23 1.45
CA LYS A 19 20.33 3.03 0.18
C LYS A 19 19.27 3.16 -0.90
N GLN A 20 19.19 4.32 -1.56
CA GLN A 20 18.40 4.49 -2.78
C GLN A 20 18.88 3.43 -3.77
N LYS A 21 18.01 2.47 -4.10
CA LYS A 21 18.32 1.39 -5.04
C LYS A 21 17.76 1.79 -6.38
N MET A 22 18.65 2.17 -7.29
CA MET A 22 18.32 2.34 -8.70
C MET A 22 18.10 0.97 -9.33
N VAL A 23 16.99 0.80 -10.01
CA VAL A 23 16.64 -0.42 -10.75
C VAL A 23 16.15 -0.02 -12.14
N THR A 24 16.15 -0.99 -13.05
CA THR A 24 15.64 -0.83 -14.41
C THR A 24 14.33 -1.60 -14.52
N THR A 25 13.33 -1.03 -15.18
CA THR A 25 12.09 -1.74 -15.45
C THR A 25 12.32 -2.87 -16.45
N GLU A 26 11.96 -4.11 -16.09
CA GLU A 26 12.12 -5.30 -16.93
C GLU A 26 10.96 -5.51 -17.91
N ARG A 27 9.83 -4.82 -17.68
CA ARG A 27 8.65 -4.75 -18.55
C ARG A 27 7.90 -3.46 -18.25
N ASP A 28 6.86 -3.19 -19.04
CA ASP A 28 5.88 -2.14 -18.72
C ASP A 28 5.34 -2.33 -17.30
N CYS A 29 5.52 -1.30 -16.48
CA CYS A 29 5.20 -1.29 -15.06
C CYS A 29 4.05 -0.33 -14.78
N LYS A 30 2.92 -0.87 -14.31
CA LYS A 30 1.80 -0.04 -13.86
C LYS A 30 2.18 0.69 -12.58
N ALA A 31 1.88 1.98 -12.54
CA ALA A 31 2.14 2.82 -11.39
C ALA A 31 1.05 3.90 -11.25
N ARG A 32 1.02 4.57 -10.09
CA ARG A 32 0.15 5.72 -9.82
C ARG A 32 0.99 6.91 -9.41
N LEU A 33 0.69 8.09 -9.96
CA LEU A 33 1.37 9.32 -9.57
C LEU A 33 1.06 9.64 -8.10
N VAL A 34 2.09 9.95 -7.31
CA VAL A 34 1.92 10.35 -5.91
C VAL A 34 2.05 11.87 -5.81
N PRO A 35 1.12 12.60 -5.16
CA PRO A 35 -0.06 12.10 -4.44
C PRO A 35 -1.35 11.96 -5.28
N ALA A 36 -1.34 12.41 -6.55
CA ALA A 36 -2.56 12.60 -7.33
C ALA A 36 -3.39 11.33 -7.63
N GLY A 37 -2.80 10.14 -7.56
CA GLY A 37 -3.45 8.85 -7.79
C GLY A 37 -3.62 8.45 -9.26
N ASN A 38 -3.37 9.36 -10.20
CA ASN A 38 -3.56 9.10 -11.63
C ASN A 38 -2.75 7.87 -12.10
N PRO A 39 -3.39 6.88 -12.74
CA PRO A 39 -2.70 5.74 -13.33
C PRO A 39 -1.70 6.18 -14.40
N THR A 40 -0.57 5.48 -14.48
CA THR A 40 0.51 5.71 -15.44
C THR A 40 1.22 4.37 -15.70
N VAL A 41 1.83 4.24 -16.87
CA VAL A 41 2.72 3.11 -17.19
C VAL A 41 4.13 3.65 -17.32
N ILE A 42 5.05 3.08 -16.55
CA ILE A 42 6.49 3.30 -16.72
C ILE A 42 6.96 2.26 -17.76
N PRO A 43 7.45 2.69 -18.94
CA PRO A 43 7.88 1.77 -19.99
C PRO A 43 9.01 0.84 -19.53
N GLU A 44 9.13 -0.31 -20.20
CA GLU A 44 10.31 -1.18 -20.10
C GLU A 44 11.63 -0.42 -20.39
N GLY A 45 12.70 -0.78 -19.66
CA GLY A 45 14.05 -0.25 -19.85
C GLY A 45 14.31 1.11 -19.18
N GLU A 46 13.36 1.65 -18.43
CA GLU A 46 13.48 2.92 -17.73
C GLU A 46 14.19 2.76 -16.37
N PHE A 47 14.96 3.77 -15.98
CA PHE A 47 15.61 3.80 -14.67
C PHE A 47 14.69 4.44 -13.63
N VAL A 48 14.43 3.71 -12.54
CA VAL A 48 13.65 4.20 -11.41
C VAL A 48 14.45 4.05 -10.12
N ASN A 49 14.36 5.02 -9.21
CA ASN A 49 14.95 4.88 -7.88
C ASN A 49 13.87 4.50 -6.88
N ILE A 50 14.02 3.35 -6.24
CA ILE A 50 13.14 2.93 -5.15
C ILE A 50 13.46 3.77 -3.92
N THR A 51 12.46 4.50 -3.43
CA THR A 51 12.55 5.35 -2.23
C THR A 51 11.96 4.66 -1.00
N GLN A 52 10.98 3.78 -1.17
CA GLN A 52 10.33 3.06 -0.08
C GLN A 52 9.85 1.67 -0.55
N GLU A 53 9.97 0.68 0.32
CA GLU A 53 9.44 -0.68 0.15
C GLU A 53 8.62 -0.98 1.42
N LEU A 54 7.29 -0.98 1.32
CA LEU A 54 6.41 -1.12 2.49
C LEU A 54 5.14 -1.92 2.15
N GLY A 55 4.86 -2.98 2.93
CA GLY A 55 3.59 -3.70 2.83
C GLY A 55 3.30 -4.27 1.43
N GLY A 56 4.36 -4.71 0.74
CA GLY A 56 4.26 -5.16 -0.65
C GLY A 56 4.27 -4.04 -1.69
N ASN A 57 4.08 -2.78 -1.34
CA ASN A 57 4.10 -1.66 -2.30
C ASN A 57 5.46 -0.96 -2.38
N TYR A 58 5.72 -0.36 -3.53
CA TYR A 58 6.98 0.30 -3.84
C TYR A 58 6.74 1.74 -4.24
N THR A 59 7.34 2.68 -3.51
CA THR A 59 7.41 4.07 -3.96
C THR A 59 8.70 4.26 -4.72
N VAL A 60 8.60 4.77 -5.94
CA VAL A 60 9.72 5.03 -6.84
C VAL A 60 9.75 6.48 -7.28
N THR A 61 10.93 6.96 -7.66
CA THR A 61 11.07 8.22 -8.39
C THR A 61 11.45 7.94 -9.84
N TRP A 62 10.72 8.57 -10.75
CA TRP A 62 10.92 8.46 -12.19
C TRP A 62 10.67 9.82 -12.84
N ARG A 63 11.59 10.30 -13.68
CA ARG A 63 11.51 11.60 -14.38
C ARG A 63 11.16 12.80 -13.47
N GLY A 64 11.66 12.80 -12.23
CA GLY A 64 11.44 13.87 -11.26
C GLY A 64 10.12 13.79 -10.49
N ASN A 65 9.26 12.82 -10.78
CA ASN A 65 8.00 12.58 -10.06
C ASN A 65 8.10 11.34 -9.19
N MET A 66 7.22 11.27 -8.17
CA MET A 66 7.06 10.07 -7.34
C MET A 66 5.88 9.24 -7.84
N TYR A 67 6.07 7.94 -7.89
CA TYR A 67 5.05 6.99 -8.28
C TYR A 67 4.97 5.84 -7.28
N ARG A 68 3.78 5.30 -7.09
CA ARG A 68 3.54 4.08 -6.34
C ARG A 68 3.30 2.93 -7.31
N ILE A 69 4.05 1.84 -7.14
CA ILE A 69 3.90 0.58 -7.85
C ILE A 69 3.29 -0.42 -6.87
N ASP A 70 2.22 -1.08 -7.30
CA ASP A 70 1.57 -2.13 -6.52
C ASP A 70 2.47 -3.36 -6.41
N GLY A 71 2.39 -4.08 -5.29
CA GLY A 71 3.20 -5.28 -5.07
C GLY A 71 3.04 -6.39 -6.09
N THR A 72 1.87 -6.50 -6.71
CA THR A 72 1.63 -7.46 -7.79
C THR A 72 2.45 -7.13 -9.05
N ASP A 73 2.85 -5.87 -9.24
CA ASP A 73 3.68 -5.39 -10.34
C ASP A 73 5.16 -5.26 -9.98
N ALA A 74 5.56 -5.62 -8.75
CA ALA A 74 6.95 -5.50 -8.29
C ALA A 74 7.96 -6.31 -9.14
N GLY A 75 7.50 -7.37 -9.80
CA GLY A 75 8.30 -8.11 -10.78
C GLY A 75 8.87 -7.21 -11.88
N ALA A 76 8.12 -6.18 -12.28
CA ALA A 76 8.57 -5.24 -13.31
C ALA A 76 9.78 -4.40 -12.89
N ILE A 77 10.11 -4.31 -11.60
CA ILE A 77 11.27 -3.54 -11.08
C ILE A 77 12.32 -4.47 -10.43
N GLY A 78 12.36 -5.74 -10.83
CA GLY A 78 13.32 -6.72 -10.31
C GLY A 78 13.11 -7.04 -8.83
N ARG A 79 11.87 -6.95 -8.35
CA ARG A 79 11.45 -7.32 -6.99
C ARG A 79 10.54 -8.53 -7.03
N LYS A 80 10.45 -9.25 -5.90
CA LYS A 80 9.56 -10.40 -5.79
C LYS A 80 8.11 -9.90 -5.85
N ALA A 81 7.41 -10.19 -6.94
CA ALA A 81 6.00 -9.88 -7.08
C ALA A 81 5.19 -10.55 -5.97
N MET A 82 4.32 -9.79 -5.34
CA MET A 82 3.29 -10.34 -4.48
C MET A 82 2.35 -11.16 -5.36
N THR A 83 2.18 -12.43 -5.01
CA THR A 83 1.24 -13.31 -5.71
C THR A 83 -0.08 -13.24 -4.96
N LEU A 84 -1.06 -12.55 -5.53
CA LEU A 84 -2.44 -12.53 -5.06
C LEU A 84 -3.23 -13.43 -6.01
N THR A 85 -3.54 -14.64 -5.55
CA THR A 85 -4.28 -15.64 -6.33
C THR A 85 -5.48 -16.09 -5.55
N PHE A 86 -6.65 -16.01 -6.17
CA PHE A 86 -7.92 -16.44 -5.62
C PHE A 86 -8.47 -17.54 -6.52
N ASP A 87 -8.83 -18.67 -5.92
CA ASP A 87 -9.52 -19.72 -6.64
C ASP A 87 -10.96 -19.28 -6.93
N ALA A 88 -11.41 -19.43 -8.17
CA ALA A 88 -12.76 -19.07 -8.56
C ALA A 88 -13.77 -19.97 -7.81
N PRO A 89 -14.69 -19.40 -7.02
CA PRO A 89 -15.71 -20.18 -6.33
C PRO A 89 -16.57 -21.00 -7.32
N GLU A 90 -16.83 -22.26 -6.99
CA GLU A 90 -17.58 -23.18 -7.88
C GLU A 90 -19.04 -22.75 -8.07
N ASP A 91 -19.59 -21.98 -7.13
CA ASP A 91 -20.96 -21.46 -7.17
C ASP A 91 -21.11 -20.24 -8.10
N GLY A 92 -20.01 -19.75 -8.66
CA GLY A 92 -19.98 -18.61 -9.59
C GLY A 92 -20.24 -17.25 -8.94
N ASN A 93 -20.26 -17.20 -7.60
CA ASN A 93 -20.44 -15.98 -6.84
C ASN A 93 -19.09 -15.34 -6.50
N ILE A 94 -19.11 -14.04 -6.25
CA ILE A 94 -17.99 -13.32 -5.63
C ILE A 94 -17.90 -13.77 -4.17
N SER A 95 -16.74 -14.28 -3.76
CA SER A 95 -16.48 -14.63 -2.36
C SER A 95 -16.19 -13.39 -1.53
N GLU A 96 -17.04 -13.12 -0.53
CA GLU A 96 -16.82 -12.01 0.40
C GLU A 96 -15.49 -12.15 1.15
N GLN A 97 -15.13 -13.37 1.57
CA GLN A 97 -13.85 -13.62 2.23
C GLN A 97 -12.67 -13.21 1.35
N GLN A 98 -12.70 -13.54 0.05
CA GLN A 98 -11.62 -13.17 -0.88
C GLN A 98 -11.54 -11.65 -1.09
N VAL A 99 -12.66 -10.93 -1.02
CA VAL A 99 -12.68 -9.47 -1.04
C VAL A 99 -11.97 -8.92 0.20
N TRP A 100 -12.27 -9.43 1.40
CA TRP A 100 -11.58 -9.05 2.64
C TRP A 100 -10.09 -9.40 2.60
N ASP A 101 -9.73 -10.59 2.13
CA ASP A 101 -8.33 -11.01 1.97
C ASP A 101 -7.57 -10.07 1.02
N ALA A 102 -8.21 -9.62 -0.07
CA ALA A 102 -7.63 -8.63 -0.98
C ALA A 102 -7.38 -7.29 -0.28
N LEU A 103 -8.34 -6.81 0.53
CA LEU A 103 -8.23 -5.56 1.27
C LEU A 103 -7.14 -5.60 2.35
N GLU A 104 -6.99 -6.72 3.05
CA GLU A 104 -5.94 -6.94 4.07
C GLU A 104 -4.53 -6.85 3.51
N THR A 105 -4.36 -7.06 2.20
CA THR A 105 -3.04 -6.91 1.59
C THR A 105 -2.60 -5.46 1.48
N ILE A 106 -3.52 -4.47 1.57
CA ILE A 106 -3.26 -3.06 1.28
C ILE A 106 -2.78 -2.35 2.53
N PHE A 107 -1.60 -1.74 2.46
CA PHE A 107 -0.99 -1.02 3.58
C PHE A 107 -1.00 0.48 3.36
N ASP A 108 -1.27 1.20 4.45
CA ASP A 108 -1.13 2.65 4.47
C ASP A 108 0.37 3.04 4.35
N PRO A 109 0.70 4.03 3.49
CA PRO A 109 2.09 4.45 3.26
C PRO A 109 2.73 5.17 4.44
N GLU A 110 1.93 5.80 5.31
CA GLU A 110 2.38 6.61 6.44
C GLU A 110 2.39 5.79 7.73
N ILE A 111 1.41 4.92 7.92
CA ILE A 111 1.28 4.00 9.04
C ILE A 111 1.38 2.58 8.48
N PRO A 112 2.44 1.82 8.77
CA PRO A 112 2.76 0.56 8.10
C PRO A 112 1.87 -0.63 8.52
N ILE A 113 0.57 -0.42 8.63
CA ILE A 113 -0.47 -1.38 9.00
C ILE A 113 -1.48 -1.46 7.84
N ASN A 114 -2.11 -2.61 7.66
CA ASN A 114 -3.08 -2.80 6.58
C ASN A 114 -4.39 -2.03 6.83
N LEU A 115 -5.12 -1.70 5.76
CA LEU A 115 -6.32 -0.87 5.82
C LEU A 115 -7.43 -1.49 6.69
N VAL A 116 -7.56 -2.81 6.67
CA VAL A 116 -8.59 -3.54 7.45
C VAL A 116 -8.26 -3.46 8.93
N SER A 117 -7.02 -3.79 9.34
CA SER A 117 -6.59 -3.72 10.74
C SER A 117 -6.48 -2.29 11.25
N LEU A 118 -6.29 -1.29 10.37
CA LEU A 118 -6.42 0.12 10.74
C LEU A 118 -7.87 0.55 10.97
N GLY A 119 -8.86 -0.23 10.54
CA GLY A 119 -10.27 0.13 10.63
C GLY A 119 -10.65 1.21 9.61
N LEU A 120 -10.00 1.25 8.44
CA LEU A 120 -10.29 2.24 7.39
C LEU A 120 -11.39 1.80 6.44
N ILE A 121 -11.74 0.51 6.43
CA ILE A 121 -12.85 -0.03 5.64
C ILE A 121 -14.10 -0.05 6.52
N TYR A 122 -15.11 0.76 6.19
CA TYR A 122 -16.34 0.86 6.98
C TYR A 122 -17.44 -0.06 6.46
N LYS A 123 -17.48 -0.28 5.15
CA LYS A 123 -18.54 -1.04 4.52
C LYS A 123 -18.04 -1.73 3.26
N VAL A 124 -18.50 -2.95 3.04
CA VAL A 124 -18.33 -3.70 1.79
C VAL A 124 -19.69 -4.26 1.41
N GLU A 125 -20.18 -3.90 0.22
CA GLU A 125 -21.42 -4.43 -0.35
C GLU A 125 -21.12 -5.10 -1.69
N ILE A 126 -21.52 -6.36 -1.81
CA ILE A 126 -21.27 -7.18 -3.00
C ILE A 126 -22.60 -7.46 -3.68
N ASP A 127 -22.77 -6.95 -4.91
CA ASP A 127 -23.89 -7.30 -5.78
C ASP A 127 -23.50 -8.49 -6.65
N GLN A 128 -23.99 -9.67 -6.26
CA GLN A 128 -23.75 -10.91 -7.01
C GLN A 128 -24.36 -10.91 -8.41
N GLY A 129 -25.43 -10.15 -8.64
CA GLY A 129 -26.14 -10.10 -9.91
C GLY A 129 -25.41 -9.26 -10.96
N SER A 130 -24.96 -8.06 -10.57
CA SER A 130 -24.17 -7.20 -11.47
C SER A 130 -22.69 -7.61 -11.50
N GLY A 131 -22.16 -8.11 -10.38
CA GLY A 131 -20.73 -8.34 -10.16
C GLY A 131 -20.01 -7.10 -9.65
N ASP A 132 -20.73 -6.15 -9.05
CA ASP A 132 -20.17 -4.90 -8.53
C ASP A 132 -19.84 -5.04 -7.04
N VAL A 133 -18.71 -4.47 -6.62
CA VAL A 133 -18.31 -4.36 -5.22
C VAL A 133 -18.24 -2.88 -4.84
N ASN A 134 -19.09 -2.45 -3.91
CA ASN A 134 -19.11 -1.09 -3.39
C ASN A 134 -18.46 -1.05 -2.01
N ILE A 135 -17.51 -0.14 -1.81
CA ILE A 135 -16.71 -0.05 -0.59
C ILE A 135 -16.74 1.38 -0.07
N ASP A 136 -17.21 1.55 1.16
CA ASP A 136 -17.06 2.81 1.89
C ASP A 136 -15.81 2.71 2.74
N MET A 137 -14.87 3.62 2.50
CA MET A 137 -13.63 3.69 3.28
C MET A 137 -13.33 5.11 3.73
N THR A 138 -12.46 5.24 4.73
CA THR A 138 -12.01 6.53 5.24
C THR A 138 -10.49 6.65 5.21
N LEU A 139 -9.97 7.77 5.70
CA LEU A 139 -8.54 8.04 5.85
C LEU A 139 -8.23 8.36 7.31
N THR A 140 -7.00 8.13 7.72
CA THR A 140 -6.53 8.44 9.09
C THR A 140 -6.54 9.93 9.41
N ALA A 141 -6.51 10.79 8.40
CA ALA A 141 -6.68 12.23 8.54
C ALA A 141 -7.49 12.84 7.39
N PRO A 142 -8.46 13.74 7.67
CA PRO A 142 -9.16 14.48 6.64
C PRO A 142 -8.17 15.39 5.89
N GLY A 143 -8.03 15.18 4.58
CA GLY A 143 -7.09 15.91 3.73
C GLY A 143 -5.74 15.22 3.51
N CYS A 144 -5.57 13.96 3.89
CA CYS A 144 -4.41 13.18 3.47
C CYS A 144 -4.36 13.11 1.94
N GLY A 145 -3.27 13.60 1.34
CA GLY A 145 -3.09 13.64 -0.11
C GLY A 145 -3.06 12.25 -0.76
N MET A 146 -2.89 11.18 0.04
CA MET A 146 -2.80 9.80 -0.44
C MET A 146 -4.15 9.15 -0.73
N GLY A 147 -5.28 9.81 -0.42
CA GLY A 147 -6.62 9.26 -0.66
C GLY A 147 -6.83 8.67 -2.06
N PRO A 148 -6.58 9.41 -3.15
CA PRO A 148 -6.73 8.90 -4.50
C PRO A 148 -5.84 7.68 -4.82
N VAL A 149 -4.65 7.61 -4.21
CA VAL A 149 -3.73 6.49 -4.39
C VAL A 149 -4.26 5.24 -3.69
N LEU A 150 -4.74 5.37 -2.45
CA LEU A 150 -5.30 4.26 -1.68
C LEU A 150 -6.60 3.73 -2.31
N VAL A 151 -7.48 4.63 -2.76
CA VAL A 151 -8.68 4.27 -3.54
C VAL A 151 -8.30 3.41 -4.75
N GLY A 152 -7.31 3.87 -5.54
CA GLY A 152 -6.86 3.11 -6.70
C GLY A 152 -6.21 1.77 -6.35
N ASP A 153 -5.52 1.66 -5.21
CA ASP A 153 -4.98 0.39 -4.71
C ASP A 153 -6.12 -0.59 -4.35
N VAL A 154 -7.17 -0.10 -3.68
CA VAL A 154 -8.37 -0.88 -3.32
C VAL A 154 -9.08 -1.38 -4.57
N GLU A 155 -9.42 -0.49 -5.49
CA GLU A 155 -10.08 -0.84 -6.75
C GLU A 155 -9.30 -1.92 -7.50
N TYR A 156 -7.99 -1.75 -7.60
CA TYR A 156 -7.14 -2.66 -8.36
C TYR A 156 -7.05 -4.05 -7.76
N ARG A 157 -6.94 -4.18 -6.43
CA ARG A 157 -6.79 -5.49 -5.80
C ARG A 157 -8.10 -6.23 -5.66
N VAL A 158 -9.18 -5.53 -5.31
CA VAL A 158 -10.51 -6.14 -5.24
C VAL A 158 -10.96 -6.61 -6.63
N ALA A 159 -10.59 -5.89 -7.70
CA ALA A 159 -10.87 -6.31 -9.07
C ALA A 159 -10.13 -7.61 -9.49
N MET A 160 -9.14 -8.08 -8.72
CA MET A 160 -8.49 -9.37 -8.96
C MET A 160 -9.30 -10.55 -8.41
N VAL A 161 -10.30 -10.30 -7.57
CA VAL A 161 -11.18 -11.34 -7.01
C VAL A 161 -12.07 -11.89 -8.13
N PRO A 162 -12.20 -13.23 -8.26
CA PRO A 162 -13.03 -13.87 -9.27
C PRO A 162 -14.45 -13.31 -9.29
N HIS A 163 -14.99 -13.16 -10.50
CA HIS A 163 -16.35 -12.68 -10.78
C HIS A 163 -16.62 -11.20 -10.47
N VAL A 164 -15.68 -10.47 -9.85
CA VAL A 164 -15.76 -9.02 -9.73
C VAL A 164 -15.62 -8.38 -11.12
N LYS A 165 -16.55 -7.49 -11.47
CA LYS A 165 -16.55 -6.74 -12.74
C LYS A 165 -16.20 -5.29 -12.53
N ASN A 166 -16.78 -4.65 -11.52
CA ASN A 166 -16.52 -3.27 -11.17
C ASN A 166 -16.31 -3.14 -9.66
N VAL A 167 -15.45 -2.20 -9.27
CA VAL A 167 -15.24 -1.84 -7.88
C VAL A 167 -15.47 -0.34 -7.78
N ASN A 168 -16.36 0.06 -6.88
CA ASN A 168 -16.63 1.47 -6.59
C ASN A 168 -16.18 1.73 -5.15
N VAL A 169 -15.29 2.70 -4.96
CA VAL A 169 -14.79 3.06 -3.64
C VAL A 169 -15.20 4.50 -3.33
N GLU A 170 -15.94 4.68 -2.24
CA GLU A 170 -16.35 5.99 -1.75
C GLU A 170 -15.54 6.38 -0.50
N LEU A 171 -14.99 7.60 -0.52
CA LEU A 171 -14.32 8.17 0.65
C LEU A 171 -15.35 8.86 1.55
N VAL A 172 -15.62 8.25 2.69
CA VAL A 172 -16.51 8.77 3.73
C VAL A 172 -15.69 9.33 4.91
N PHE A 173 -16.14 10.45 5.47
CA PHE A 173 -15.47 11.11 6.60
C PHE A 173 -16.36 11.20 7.86
N ASP A 174 -17.55 10.59 7.80
CA ASP A 174 -18.47 10.47 8.93
C ASP A 174 -18.88 8.99 9.08
N PRO A 175 -18.59 8.33 10.21
CA PRO A 175 -17.85 8.86 11.36
C PRO A 175 -16.39 9.15 11.02
N ALA A 176 -15.82 10.18 11.66
CA ALA A 176 -14.38 10.44 11.55
C ALA A 176 -13.58 9.29 12.16
N TRP A 177 -12.50 8.89 11.49
CA TRP A 177 -11.64 7.82 11.98
C TRP A 177 -11.00 8.17 13.33
N SER A 178 -10.93 7.19 14.23
CA SER A 178 -10.16 7.27 15.47
C SER A 178 -9.33 6.00 15.66
N ARG A 179 -8.28 6.09 16.48
CA ARG A 179 -7.41 4.95 16.81
C ARG A 179 -8.16 3.80 17.48
N ASP A 180 -9.32 4.08 18.07
CA ASP A 180 -10.17 3.05 18.69
C ASP A 180 -10.80 2.12 17.64
N MET A 181 -10.78 2.50 16.36
CA MET A 181 -11.23 1.66 15.25
C MET A 181 -10.18 0.63 14.80
N MET A 182 -8.93 0.77 15.25
CA MET A 182 -7.87 -0.20 14.95
C MET A 182 -8.13 -1.53 15.66
N SER A 183 -7.72 -2.64 15.04
CA SER A 183 -7.71 -3.95 15.71
C SER A 183 -6.74 -3.95 16.90
N GLU A 184 -6.94 -4.88 17.85
CA GLU A 184 -6.07 -5.00 19.02
C GLU A 184 -4.60 -5.25 18.62
N GLU A 185 -4.39 -6.08 17.61
CA GLU A 185 -3.06 -6.37 17.05
C GLU A 185 -2.43 -5.12 16.43
N ALA A 186 -3.21 -4.34 15.68
CA ALA A 186 -2.74 -3.10 15.08
C ALA A 186 -2.38 -2.04 16.12
N GLN A 187 -3.16 -1.92 17.19
CA GLN A 187 -2.85 -1.02 18.30
C GLN A 187 -1.53 -1.41 18.98
N LEU A 188 -1.25 -2.70 19.10
CA LEU A 188 -0.02 -3.23 19.67
C LEU A 188 1.18 -2.98 18.74
N GLU A 189 1.02 -3.21 17.44
CA GLU A 189 2.07 -2.93 16.44
C GLU A 189 2.40 -1.43 16.35
N ALA A 190 1.39 -0.56 16.47
CA ALA A 190 1.58 0.89 16.51
C ALA A 190 2.19 1.40 17.83
N GLY A 191 2.35 0.53 18.84
CA GLY A 191 2.86 0.91 20.16
C GLY A 191 1.91 1.83 20.92
N LEU A 192 0.61 1.55 20.89
CA LEU A 192 -0.42 2.34 21.59
C LEU A 192 -0.81 1.77 22.97
N PHE A 193 -0.29 0.60 23.36
CA PHE A 193 -0.45 0.03 24.70
C PHE A 193 0.69 0.47 25.63
N PHE A 194 0.52 1.59 26.33
CA PHE A 194 1.34 1.96 27.51
C PHE A 194 0.49 2.62 28.58
#